data_AF-A0A1V5PHL5-F1
#
_entry.id   AF-A0A1V5PHL5-F1
#
_cell.length_a   1.000
_cell.length_b   1.000
_cell.length_c   1.000
_cell.angle_alpha   90.00
_cell.angle_beta   90.00
_cell.angle_gamma   90.00
#
_symmetry.space_group_name_H-M   'P 1'
#
loop_
_entity.id
_entity.type
_entity.pdbx_description
1 polymer ?
#
loop_
_entity_poly.entity_id
_entity_poly.type
_entity_poly.pdbx_seq_one_letter_code
_entity_poly.pdbx_strand_id
1 'polypeptide(L)'
;MRQRQNWLGPEGCLLEEATFVPPPPAEVPTALAALERFLHYDDSLPLLIKIGLAHAQFETIHPFLDGNGRVGRLLITFLLCEQQVLFKPVLYLSYYFKRQRATYYETLQAVRERGDWEGWLAFFLRGVAEVSAQAADTARRILLLRETHRTLITDRLGRAAGNGQRVLEYLYERPIVSVNEVQGLIDVTYAAANQLVSKLEDCGILAEFTGQNRNRRFRYAEYIRLFADPAPELPD
;
A
#
# COMPACT_ATOMS: atom_id res chain seq x y z
N MET A 1 -16.31 16.13 -12.86
CA MET A 1 -17.52 15.37 -12.48
C MET A 1 -18.18 14.81 -13.75
N ARG A 2 -18.93 13.72 -13.63
CA ARG A 2 -19.66 13.13 -14.77
C ARG A 2 -20.82 14.01 -15.23
N GLN A 3 -21.05 14.03 -16.54
CA GLN A 3 -22.17 14.75 -17.19
C GLN A 3 -23.26 13.78 -17.68
N ARG A 4 -23.08 12.47 -17.49
CA ARG A 4 -23.99 11.40 -17.90
C ARG A 4 -24.23 10.45 -16.74
N GLN A 5 -25.37 9.76 -16.76
CA GLN A 5 -25.71 8.76 -15.74
C GLN A 5 -24.67 7.63 -15.76
N ASN A 6 -24.22 7.23 -14.57
CA ASN A 6 -23.36 6.07 -14.39
C ASN A 6 -24.18 4.94 -13.74
N TRP A 7 -23.70 3.71 -13.77
CA TRP A 7 -24.32 2.57 -13.10
C TRP A 7 -23.25 1.55 -12.70
N LEU A 8 -23.57 0.77 -11.66
CA LEU A 8 -22.72 -0.28 -11.12
C LEU A 8 -23.40 -1.62 -11.34
N GLY A 9 -22.64 -2.61 -11.80
CA GLY A 9 -23.10 -3.98 -11.97
C GLY A 9 -22.02 -4.85 -12.60
N PRO A 10 -22.35 -6.07 -13.03
CA PRO A 10 -21.45 -6.94 -13.76
C PRO A 10 -20.82 -6.24 -14.97
N GLU A 11 -19.63 -6.69 -15.37
CA GLU A 11 -18.93 -6.08 -16.50
C GLU A 11 -19.76 -6.15 -17.78
N GLY A 12 -19.97 -5.00 -18.43
CA GLY A 12 -20.78 -4.90 -19.65
C GLY A 12 -22.29 -4.87 -19.45
N CYS A 13 -22.79 -4.86 -18.20
CA CYS A 13 -24.24 -4.83 -17.94
C CYS A 13 -24.91 -3.55 -18.47
N LEU A 14 -26.15 -3.70 -18.94
CA LEU A 14 -27.00 -2.57 -19.28
C LEU A 14 -27.53 -1.91 -17.99
N LEU A 15 -28.03 -0.68 -18.12
CA LEU A 15 -28.62 0.05 -16.99
C LEU A 15 -29.75 -0.74 -16.29
N GLU A 16 -30.51 -1.53 -17.05
CA GLU A 16 -31.62 -2.36 -16.57
C GLU A 16 -31.14 -3.53 -15.67
N GLU A 17 -29.89 -3.94 -15.83
CA GLU A 17 -29.24 -5.03 -15.09
C GLU A 17 -28.32 -4.49 -13.98
N ALA A 18 -28.31 -3.17 -13.78
CA ALA A 18 -27.46 -2.52 -12.80
C ALA A 18 -27.85 -2.93 -11.39
N THR A 19 -26.85 -3.34 -10.61
CA THR A 19 -27.00 -3.57 -9.16
C THR A 19 -27.21 -2.26 -8.40
N PHE A 20 -26.71 -1.15 -8.91
CA PHE A 20 -26.93 0.17 -8.32
C PHE A 20 -26.82 1.29 -9.35
N VAL A 21 -27.73 2.27 -9.25
CA VAL A 21 -27.71 3.49 -10.05
C VAL A 21 -27.41 4.68 -9.11
N PRO A 22 -26.22 5.30 -9.18
CA PRO A 22 -25.87 6.47 -8.37
C PRO A 22 -26.74 7.70 -8.72
N PRO A 23 -26.70 8.79 -7.93
CA PRO A 23 -27.53 9.98 -8.13
C PRO A 23 -27.46 10.53 -9.57
N PRO A 24 -28.50 11.22 -10.06
CA PRO A 24 -28.43 11.92 -11.35
C PRO A 24 -27.24 12.88 -11.42
N PRO A 25 -26.61 13.09 -12.60
CA PRO A 25 -25.48 14.01 -12.74
C PRO A 25 -25.72 15.42 -12.18
N ALA A 26 -26.96 15.91 -12.29
CA ALA A 26 -27.36 17.22 -11.77
C ALA A 26 -27.30 17.32 -10.23
N GLU A 27 -27.40 16.19 -9.51
CA GLU A 27 -27.37 16.13 -8.05
C GLU A 27 -25.96 15.93 -7.49
N VAL A 28 -25.02 15.45 -8.32
CA VAL A 28 -23.63 15.17 -7.90
C VAL A 28 -22.94 16.37 -7.25
N PRO A 29 -23.01 17.61 -7.79
CA PRO A 29 -22.38 18.77 -7.15
C PRO A 29 -22.92 19.02 -5.74
N THR A 30 -24.24 18.96 -5.56
CA THR A 30 -24.90 19.15 -4.26
C THR A 30 -24.50 18.06 -3.27
N ALA A 31 -24.45 16.81 -3.71
CA ALA A 31 -24.07 15.68 -2.88
C ALA A 31 -22.60 15.74 -2.44
N LEU A 32 -21.69 16.15 -3.34
CA LEU A 32 -20.29 16.37 -2.99
C LEU A 32 -20.10 17.55 -2.04
N ALA A 33 -20.83 18.66 -2.25
CA ALA A 33 -20.79 19.78 -1.31
C ALA A 33 -21.31 19.37 0.08
N ALA A 34 -22.30 18.48 0.17
CA ALA A 34 -22.75 17.93 1.44
C ALA A 34 -21.69 17.03 2.11
N LEU A 35 -21.00 16.20 1.32
CA LEU A 35 -19.89 15.38 1.81
C LEU A 35 -18.72 16.24 2.31
N GLU A 36 -18.35 17.29 1.58
CA GLU A 36 -17.31 18.24 2.00
C GLU A 36 -17.68 18.94 3.31
N ARG A 37 -18.92 19.44 3.43
CA ARG A 37 -19.41 20.01 4.69
C ARG A 37 -19.36 19.01 5.83
N PHE A 38 -19.74 17.76 5.58
CA PHE A 38 -19.65 16.70 6.59
C PHE A 38 -18.21 16.46 7.06
N LEU A 39 -17.24 16.42 6.13
CA LEU A 39 -15.83 16.25 6.46
C LEU A 39 -15.30 17.36 7.38
N HIS A 40 -15.71 18.61 7.14
CA HIS A 40 -15.28 19.79 7.90
C HIS A 40 -16.18 20.14 9.10
N TYR A 41 -17.29 19.43 9.29
CA TYR A 41 -18.18 19.68 10.40
C TYR A 41 -17.51 19.29 11.71
N ASP A 42 -17.52 20.19 12.70
CA ASP A 42 -16.98 19.90 14.03
C ASP A 42 -17.99 19.04 14.81
N ASP A 43 -17.70 17.75 14.91
CA ASP A 43 -18.52 16.76 15.60
C ASP A 43 -17.67 15.90 16.54
N SER A 44 -18.36 15.14 17.38
CA SER A 44 -17.72 14.19 18.32
C SER A 44 -17.50 12.81 17.71
N LEU A 45 -17.65 12.64 16.39
CA LEU A 45 -17.50 11.32 15.78
C LEU A 45 -16.02 10.91 15.81
N PRO A 46 -15.72 9.66 16.21
CA PRO A 46 -14.36 9.14 16.09
C PRO A 46 -13.89 9.22 14.64
N LEU A 47 -12.66 9.68 14.43
CA LEU A 47 -12.13 9.95 13.09
C LEU A 47 -12.28 8.78 12.11
N LEU A 48 -11.98 7.55 12.54
CA LEU A 48 -12.11 6.38 11.67
C LEU A 48 -13.55 6.09 11.26
N ILE A 49 -14.53 6.40 12.12
CA ILE A 49 -15.95 6.32 11.78
C ILE A 49 -16.26 7.36 10.69
N LYS A 50 -15.82 8.61 10.89
CA LYS A 50 -16.04 9.70 9.93
C LYS A 50 -15.46 9.39 8.55
N ILE A 51 -14.24 8.85 8.50
CA ILE A 51 -13.60 8.42 7.25
C ILE A 51 -14.34 7.24 6.61
N GLY A 52 -14.77 6.26 7.40
CA GLY A 52 -15.56 5.13 6.93
C GLY A 52 -16.88 5.56 6.30
N LEU A 53 -17.60 6.49 6.95
CA LEU A 53 -18.83 7.09 6.42
C LEU A 53 -18.55 7.88 5.13
N ALA A 54 -17.51 8.71 5.13
CA ALA A 54 -17.14 9.51 3.96
C ALA A 54 -16.79 8.65 2.74
N HIS A 55 -16.09 7.52 2.96
CA HIS A 55 -15.77 6.59 1.88
C HIS A 55 -17.02 5.95 1.28
N ALA A 56 -17.91 5.40 2.11
CA ALA A 56 -19.16 4.83 1.63
C ALA A 56 -20.04 5.86 0.89
N GLN A 57 -20.07 7.10 1.38
CA GLN A 57 -20.79 8.20 0.74
C GLN A 57 -20.17 8.56 -0.61
N PHE A 58 -18.84 8.68 -0.70
CA PHE A 58 -18.15 8.96 -1.95
C PHE A 58 -18.40 7.88 -3.01
N GLU A 59 -18.30 6.60 -2.63
CA GLU A 59 -18.58 5.46 -3.52
C GLU A 59 -20.04 5.44 -3.99
N THR A 60 -20.97 5.92 -3.15
CA THR A 60 -22.41 6.02 -3.46
C THR A 60 -22.74 7.20 -4.38
N ILE A 61 -22.11 8.35 -4.18
CA ILE A 61 -22.24 9.51 -5.09
C ILE A 61 -21.70 9.16 -6.49
N HIS A 62 -20.58 8.43 -6.51
CA HIS A 62 -19.93 7.94 -7.72
C HIS A 62 -19.70 9.07 -8.76
N PRO A 63 -18.91 10.11 -8.42
CA PRO A 63 -18.94 11.40 -9.11
C PRO A 63 -18.24 11.43 -10.49
N PHE A 64 -17.50 10.39 -10.86
CA PHE A 64 -16.75 10.30 -12.12
C PHE A 64 -17.31 9.20 -13.03
N LEU A 65 -16.92 9.21 -14.31
CA LEU A 65 -17.28 8.15 -15.26
C LEU A 65 -16.46 6.87 -15.01
N ASP A 66 -15.18 7.03 -14.68
CA ASP A 66 -14.26 5.97 -14.28
C ASP A 66 -13.36 6.49 -13.14
N GLY A 67 -12.75 5.57 -12.40
CA GLY A 67 -11.76 5.88 -11.38
C GLY A 67 -12.32 6.11 -9.99
N ASN A 68 -13.65 6.06 -9.81
CA ASN A 68 -14.29 6.28 -8.51
C ASN A 68 -13.69 5.41 -7.41
N GLY A 69 -13.61 4.09 -7.60
CA GLY A 69 -13.00 3.20 -6.61
C GLY A 69 -11.54 3.52 -6.29
N ARG A 70 -10.76 4.00 -7.27
CA ARG A 70 -9.36 4.41 -7.05
C ARG A 70 -9.29 5.68 -6.19
N VAL A 71 -10.10 6.68 -6.52
CA VAL A 71 -10.15 7.95 -5.80
C VAL A 71 -10.74 7.77 -4.40
N GLY A 72 -11.82 7.00 -4.26
CA GLY A 72 -12.46 6.73 -2.97
C GLY A 72 -11.52 6.04 -2.00
N ARG A 73 -10.70 5.08 -2.47
CA ARG A 73 -9.69 4.44 -1.62
C ARG A 73 -8.51 5.37 -1.29
N LEU A 74 -8.09 6.21 -2.23
CA LEU A 74 -7.05 7.22 -1.99
C LEU A 74 -7.50 8.26 -0.96
N LEU A 75 -8.78 8.63 -0.97
CA LEU A 75 -9.37 9.59 -0.03
C LEU A 75 -9.20 9.15 1.43
N ILE A 76 -9.30 7.84 1.71
CA ILE A 76 -9.10 7.29 3.06
C ILE A 76 -7.71 7.65 3.58
N THR A 77 -6.66 7.31 2.82
CA THR A 77 -5.28 7.59 3.21
C THR A 77 -5.01 9.09 3.26
N PHE A 78 -5.59 9.87 2.33
CA PHE A 78 -5.48 11.32 2.34
C PHE A 78 -6.05 11.94 3.62
N LEU A 79 -7.26 11.56 4.03
CA LEU A 79 -7.90 12.06 5.25
C LEU A 79 -7.12 11.68 6.51
N LEU A 80 -6.56 10.46 6.56
CA LEU A 80 -5.69 10.04 7.67
C LEU A 80 -4.40 10.89 7.76
N CYS A 81 -3.82 11.28 6.62
CA CYS A 81 -2.67 12.17 6.59
C CYS A 81 -3.03 13.61 6.95
N GLU A 82 -4.15 14.11 6.43
CA GLU A 82 -4.64 15.47 6.70
C GLU A 82 -4.96 15.67 8.18
N GLN A 83 -5.51 14.65 8.85
CA GLN A 83 -5.75 14.63 10.30
C GLN A 83 -4.53 14.20 11.12
N GLN A 84 -3.34 14.13 10.52
CA GLN A 84 -2.06 13.82 11.17
C GLN A 84 -1.97 12.47 11.90
N VAL A 85 -2.89 11.54 11.63
CA VAL A 85 -2.79 10.16 12.12
C VAL A 85 -1.68 9.40 11.41
N LEU A 86 -1.48 9.69 10.11
CA LEU A 86 -0.39 9.15 9.32
C LEU A 86 0.55 10.27 8.85
N PHE A 87 1.83 10.18 9.19
CA PHE A 87 2.85 11.12 8.69
C PHE A 87 3.17 10.91 7.19
N LYS A 88 2.94 9.69 6.69
CA LYS A 88 3.16 9.29 5.30
C LYS A 88 2.04 8.35 4.88
N PRO A 89 1.66 8.29 3.59
CA PRO A 89 0.56 7.47 3.08
C PRO A 89 0.97 5.98 2.98
N VAL A 90 1.35 5.36 4.10
CA VAL A 90 1.92 4.01 4.16
C VAL A 90 0.89 2.91 4.45
N LEU A 91 -0.35 3.29 4.81
CA LEU A 91 -1.41 2.34 5.11
C LEU A 91 -2.16 1.95 3.83
N TYR A 92 -2.02 0.69 3.40
CA TYR A 92 -2.55 0.21 2.13
C TYR A 92 -3.88 -0.56 2.28
N LEU A 93 -4.94 0.14 2.72
CA LEU A 93 -6.26 -0.47 2.95
C LEU A 93 -6.89 -1.09 1.68
N SER A 94 -6.48 -0.62 0.50
CA SER A 94 -6.90 -1.21 -0.78
C SER A 94 -6.57 -2.71 -0.89
N TYR A 95 -5.49 -3.17 -0.25
CA TYR A 95 -5.15 -4.59 -0.22
C TYR A 95 -6.24 -5.42 0.48
N TYR A 96 -6.69 -4.97 1.66
CA TYR A 96 -7.76 -5.62 2.40
C TYR A 96 -9.07 -5.67 1.59
N PHE A 97 -9.48 -4.56 0.99
CA PHE A 97 -10.68 -4.53 0.15
C PHE A 97 -10.56 -5.42 -1.09
N LYS A 98 -9.37 -5.53 -1.68
CA LYS A 98 -9.14 -6.43 -2.81
C LYS A 98 -9.27 -7.90 -2.38
N ARG A 99 -8.72 -8.27 -1.23
CA ARG A 99 -8.79 -9.64 -0.69
C ARG A 99 -10.21 -10.01 -0.25
N GLN A 100 -10.96 -9.05 0.28
CA GLN A 100 -12.34 -9.18 0.74
C GLN A 100 -13.34 -8.53 -0.24
N ARG A 101 -13.12 -8.69 -1.55
CA ARG A 101 -13.84 -7.93 -2.59
C ARG A 101 -15.36 -8.11 -2.54
N ALA A 102 -15.84 -9.34 -2.38
CA ALA A 102 -17.27 -9.63 -2.31
C ALA A 102 -17.91 -8.90 -1.12
N THR A 103 -17.38 -9.14 0.09
CA THR A 103 -17.81 -8.49 1.33
C THR A 103 -17.76 -6.97 1.26
N TYR A 104 -16.74 -6.39 0.62
CA TYR A 104 -16.63 -4.94 0.43
C TYR A 104 -17.82 -4.38 -0.38
N TYR A 105 -18.18 -5.01 -1.50
CA TYR A 105 -19.32 -4.55 -2.30
C TYR A 105 -20.66 -4.86 -1.62
N GLU A 106 -20.79 -6.02 -0.98
CA GLU A 106 -22.00 -6.42 -0.25
C GLU A 106 -22.33 -5.46 0.90
N THR A 107 -21.33 -5.07 1.70
CA THR A 107 -21.53 -4.13 2.82
C THR A 107 -21.85 -2.72 2.35
N LEU A 108 -21.24 -2.23 1.25
CA LEU A 108 -21.63 -0.97 0.64
C LEU A 108 -23.06 -1.00 0.08
N GLN A 109 -23.47 -2.12 -0.50
CA GLN A 109 -24.82 -2.28 -1.01
C GLN A 109 -25.85 -2.37 0.13
N ALA A 110 -25.51 -3.05 1.22
CA ALA A 110 -26.33 -3.12 2.43
C ALA A 110 -26.62 -1.73 3.03
N VAL A 111 -25.65 -0.82 3.01
CA VAL A 111 -25.86 0.58 3.40
C VAL A 111 -26.92 1.24 2.50
N ARG A 112 -26.83 1.05 1.18
CA ARG A 112 -27.73 1.70 0.21
C ARG A 112 -29.17 1.17 0.27
N GLU A 113 -29.33 -0.13 0.47
CA GLU A 113 -30.63 -0.79 0.45
C GLU A 113 -31.33 -0.78 1.81
N ARG A 114 -30.57 -0.93 2.89
CA ARG A 114 -31.10 -1.20 4.24
C ARG A 114 -30.61 -0.23 5.31
N GLY A 115 -29.71 0.68 4.97
CA GLY A 115 -29.10 1.58 5.96
C GLY A 115 -28.17 0.86 6.95
N ASP A 116 -27.59 -0.28 6.57
CA ASP A 116 -26.71 -1.09 7.42
C ASP A 116 -25.31 -0.47 7.59
N TRP A 117 -25.27 0.69 8.26
CA TRP A 117 -24.04 1.42 8.54
C TRP A 117 -23.13 0.67 9.52
N GLU A 118 -23.71 -0.07 10.47
CA GLU A 118 -22.96 -0.84 11.45
C GLU A 118 -22.17 -1.97 10.78
N GLY A 119 -22.79 -2.72 9.85
CA GLY A 119 -22.13 -3.77 9.09
C GLY A 119 -20.96 -3.22 8.25
N TRP A 120 -21.18 -2.09 7.56
CA TRP A 120 -20.11 -1.40 6.82
C TRP A 120 -18.97 -0.94 7.74
N LEU A 121 -19.29 -0.24 8.83
CA LEU A 121 -18.27 0.30 9.74
C LEU A 121 -17.49 -0.82 10.43
N ALA A 122 -18.14 -1.92 10.81
CA ALA A 122 -17.46 -3.08 11.37
C ALA A 122 -16.47 -3.70 10.38
N PHE A 123 -16.86 -3.86 9.12
CA PHE A 123 -15.98 -4.34 8.05
C PHE A 123 -14.80 -3.38 7.82
N PHE A 124 -15.09 -2.08 7.68
CA PHE A 124 -14.10 -1.04 7.45
C PHE A 124 -13.06 -0.98 8.58
N LEU A 125 -13.50 -0.92 9.84
CA LEU A 125 -12.62 -0.83 11.00
C LEU A 125 -11.78 -2.09 11.19
N ARG A 126 -12.33 -3.27 10.89
CA ARG A 126 -11.56 -4.52 10.88
C ARG A 126 -10.44 -4.46 9.84
N GLY A 127 -10.73 -3.96 8.65
CA GLY A 127 -9.73 -3.73 7.62
C GLY A 127 -8.62 -2.76 8.07
N VAL A 128 -9.01 -1.64 8.68
CA VAL A 128 -8.03 -0.67 9.22
C VAL A 128 -7.16 -1.31 10.29
N ALA A 129 -7.74 -2.06 11.24
CA ALA A 129 -7.00 -2.72 12.31
C ALA A 129 -6.02 -3.76 11.76
N GLU A 130 -6.46 -4.60 10.81
CA GLU A 130 -5.63 -5.66 10.24
C GLU A 130 -4.44 -5.10 9.45
N VAL A 131 -4.69 -4.13 8.56
CA VAL A 131 -3.64 -3.52 7.74
C VAL A 131 -2.67 -2.71 8.61
N SER A 132 -3.15 -2.06 9.67
CA SER A 132 -2.28 -1.35 10.61
C SER A 132 -1.39 -2.31 11.39
N ALA A 133 -1.94 -3.45 11.84
CA ALA A 133 -1.16 -4.47 12.53
C ALA A 133 -0.08 -5.09 11.62
N GLN A 134 -0.43 -5.40 10.38
CA GLN A 134 0.52 -5.90 9.37
C GLN A 134 1.62 -4.89 9.08
N ALA A 135 1.28 -3.62 8.87
CA ALA A 135 2.26 -2.57 8.63
C ALA A 135 3.23 -2.40 9.82
N ALA A 136 2.72 -2.43 11.05
CA ALA A 136 3.54 -2.38 12.26
C ALA A 136 4.46 -3.60 12.39
N ASP A 137 3.98 -4.79 12.01
CA ASP A 137 4.78 -6.00 12.01
C ASP A 137 5.91 -5.97 10.97
N THR A 138 5.58 -5.61 9.73
CA THR A 138 6.57 -5.44 8.67
C THR A 138 7.63 -4.41 9.07
N ALA A 139 7.26 -3.29 9.71
CA ALA A 139 8.21 -2.30 10.21
C ALA A 139 9.16 -2.89 11.27
N ARG A 140 8.66 -3.67 12.24
CA ARG A 140 9.50 -4.37 13.21
C ARG A 140 10.47 -5.34 12.56
N ARG A 141 9.98 -6.13 11.58
CA ARG A 141 10.80 -7.10 10.83
C ARG A 141 11.89 -6.40 10.01
N ILE A 142 11.60 -5.24 9.42
CA ILE A 142 12.60 -4.42 8.71
C ILE A 142 13.70 -3.95 9.67
N LEU A 143 13.34 -3.47 10.87
CA LEU A 143 14.32 -3.02 11.86
C LEU A 143 15.22 -4.17 12.34
N LEU A 144 14.63 -5.34 12.62
CA LEU A 144 15.38 -6.54 12.99
C LEU A 144 16.34 -6.99 11.88
N LEU A 145 15.85 -7.01 10.63
CA LEU A 145 16.65 -7.36 9.46
C LEU A 145 17.83 -6.38 9.30
N ARG A 146 17.58 -5.08 9.48
CA ARG A 146 18.62 -4.05 9.44
C ARG A 146 19.70 -4.30 10.47
N GLU A 147 19.34 -4.52 11.72
CA GLU A 147 20.35 -4.74 12.76
C GLU A 147 21.14 -6.03 12.50
N THR A 148 20.45 -7.12 12.15
CA THR A 148 21.06 -8.41 11.83
C THR A 148 22.10 -8.27 10.72
N HIS A 149 21.77 -7.58 9.62
CA HIS A 149 22.70 -7.39 8.51
C HIS A 149 23.78 -6.37 8.80
N ARG A 150 23.53 -5.36 9.63
CA ARG A 150 24.57 -4.44 10.11
C ARG A 150 25.63 -5.21 10.92
N THR A 151 25.22 -6.08 11.84
CA THR A 151 26.14 -6.94 12.60
C THR A 151 26.92 -7.86 11.66
N LEU A 152 26.23 -8.57 10.76
CA LEU A 152 26.85 -9.49 9.79
C LEU A 152 27.92 -8.81 8.93
N ILE A 153 27.64 -7.60 8.43
CA ILE A 153 28.60 -6.81 7.65
C ILE A 153 29.84 -6.46 8.49
N THR A 154 29.63 -6.00 9.72
CA THR A 154 30.74 -5.64 10.63
C THR A 154 31.65 -6.83 10.89
N ASP A 155 31.08 -8.00 11.15
CA ASP A 155 31.83 -9.20 11.52
C ASP A 155 32.53 -9.86 10.32
N ARG A 156 31.93 -9.82 9.12
CA ARG A 156 32.41 -10.58 7.95
C ARG A 156 33.24 -9.77 6.96
N LEU A 157 33.00 -8.45 6.83
CA LEU A 157 33.61 -7.67 5.75
C LEU A 157 34.92 -6.96 6.13
N GLY A 158 35.26 -6.92 7.43
CA GLY A 158 36.50 -6.31 7.93
C GLY A 158 36.67 -4.87 7.45
N ARG A 159 37.78 -4.56 6.74
CA ARG A 159 38.04 -3.22 6.19
C ARG A 159 36.95 -2.72 5.22
N ALA A 160 36.21 -3.63 4.59
CA ALA A 160 35.13 -3.28 3.66
C ALA A 160 33.80 -2.99 4.38
N ALA A 161 33.70 -3.19 5.70
CA ALA A 161 32.45 -3.05 6.45
C ALA A 161 31.84 -1.65 6.31
N GLY A 162 32.64 -0.58 6.39
CA GLY A 162 32.13 0.79 6.24
C GLY A 162 31.40 1.02 4.91
N ASN A 163 31.99 0.55 3.80
CA ASN A 163 31.34 0.63 2.50
C ASN A 163 30.16 -0.35 2.36
N GLY A 164 30.26 -1.54 2.97
CA GLY A 164 29.14 -2.48 3.05
C GLY A 164 27.92 -1.87 3.74
N GLN A 165 28.11 -1.15 4.85
CA GLN A 165 27.02 -0.47 5.55
C GLN A 165 26.38 0.61 4.68
N ARG A 166 27.19 1.40 3.95
CA ARG A 166 26.66 2.42 3.01
C ARG A 166 25.79 1.79 1.93
N VAL A 167 26.21 0.65 1.38
CA VAL A 167 25.39 -0.11 0.42
C VAL A 167 24.12 -0.63 1.08
N LEU A 168 24.21 -1.22 2.29
CA LEU A 168 23.04 -1.72 3.01
C LEU A 168 21.98 -0.64 3.27
N GLU A 169 22.40 0.54 3.73
CA GLU A 169 21.47 1.66 3.95
C GLU A 169 20.79 2.09 2.64
N TYR A 170 21.53 2.14 1.53
CA TYR A 170 20.97 2.44 0.21
C TYR A 170 19.97 1.39 -0.26
N LEU A 171 20.17 0.12 0.08
CA LEU A 171 19.27 -0.97 -0.32
C LEU A 171 17.85 -0.86 0.28
N TYR A 172 17.66 -0.12 1.37
CA TYR A 172 16.33 0.16 1.92
C TYR A 172 15.53 1.16 1.06
N GLU A 173 16.21 2.04 0.32
CA GLU A 173 15.60 2.94 -0.66
C GLU A 173 15.50 2.29 -2.04
N ARG A 174 16.55 1.58 -2.46
CA ARG A 174 16.63 0.89 -3.75
C ARG A 174 17.08 -0.57 -3.55
N PRO A 175 16.14 -1.51 -3.41
CA PRO A 175 16.47 -2.90 -3.07
C PRO A 175 17.04 -3.70 -4.24
N ILE A 176 17.26 -3.06 -5.39
CA ILE A 176 17.85 -3.67 -6.57
C ILE A 176 18.96 -2.74 -7.07
N VAL A 177 20.17 -3.30 -7.21
CA VAL A 177 21.37 -2.56 -7.61
C VAL A 177 22.18 -3.33 -8.65
N SER A 178 22.95 -2.59 -9.43
CA SER A 178 24.04 -3.08 -10.27
C SER A 178 25.38 -2.73 -9.65
N VAL A 179 26.46 -3.37 -10.14
CA VAL A 179 27.83 -3.04 -9.71
C VAL A 179 28.18 -1.59 -10.01
N ASN A 180 27.71 -1.04 -11.14
CA ASN A 180 27.94 0.36 -11.51
C ASN A 180 27.26 1.34 -10.54
N GLU A 181 26.03 1.04 -10.09
CA GLU A 181 25.35 1.84 -9.07
C GLU A 181 26.10 1.80 -7.74
N VAL A 182 26.57 0.62 -7.31
CA VAL A 182 27.39 0.47 -6.10
C VAL A 182 28.71 1.25 -6.24
N GLN A 183 29.37 1.17 -7.40
CA GLN A 183 30.60 1.91 -7.69
C GLN A 183 30.41 3.41 -7.48
N GLY A 184 29.35 3.99 -8.07
CA GLY A 184 29.04 5.40 -7.92
C GLY A 184 28.62 5.77 -6.49
N LEU A 185 27.92 4.88 -5.79
CA LEU A 185 27.45 5.12 -4.41
C LEU A 185 28.59 5.26 -3.41
N ILE A 186 29.62 4.41 -3.51
CA ILE A 186 30.72 4.39 -2.53
C ILE A 186 32.02 5.02 -3.02
N ASP A 187 32.04 5.50 -4.28
CA ASP A 187 33.17 6.15 -4.95
C ASP A 187 34.45 5.31 -4.95
N VAL A 188 34.40 4.16 -5.60
CA VAL A 188 35.53 3.23 -5.74
C VAL A 188 35.68 2.76 -7.17
N THR A 189 36.72 1.96 -7.45
CA THR A 189 36.88 1.32 -8.77
C THR A 189 35.80 0.25 -8.98
N TYR A 190 35.44 -0.01 -10.25
CA TYR A 190 34.51 -1.09 -10.59
C TYR A 190 34.92 -2.44 -9.96
N ALA A 191 36.22 -2.76 -9.98
CA ALA A 191 36.73 -4.00 -9.40
C ALA A 191 36.48 -4.08 -7.88
N ALA A 192 36.70 -2.99 -7.14
CA ALA A 192 36.42 -2.92 -5.71
C ALA A 192 34.92 -3.01 -5.40
N ALA A 193 34.08 -2.34 -6.21
CA ALA A 193 32.62 -2.44 -6.10
C ALA A 193 32.13 -3.86 -6.36
N ASN A 194 32.63 -4.52 -7.42
CA ASN A 194 32.28 -5.90 -7.75
C ASN A 194 32.67 -6.87 -6.62
N GLN A 195 33.87 -6.71 -6.05
CA GLN A 195 34.30 -7.51 -4.90
C GLN A 195 33.39 -7.29 -3.67
N LEU A 196 32.96 -6.06 -3.40
CA LEU A 196 32.03 -5.79 -2.31
C LEU A 196 30.67 -6.42 -2.57
N VAL A 197 30.13 -6.31 -3.79
CA VAL A 197 28.87 -6.97 -4.17
C VAL A 197 28.97 -8.47 -4.00
N SER A 198 30.06 -9.10 -4.44
CA SER A 198 30.29 -10.53 -4.23
C SER A 198 30.33 -10.90 -2.75
N LYS A 199 30.98 -10.11 -1.89
CA LYS A 199 30.97 -10.36 -0.44
C LYS A 199 29.57 -10.25 0.18
N LEU A 200 28.76 -9.28 -0.28
CA LEU A 200 27.38 -9.12 0.17
C LEU A 200 26.49 -10.28 -0.34
N GLU A 201 26.80 -10.81 -1.52
CA GLU A 201 26.18 -12.03 -2.07
C GLU A 201 26.57 -13.27 -1.25
N ASP A 202 27.85 -13.43 -0.91
CA ASP A 202 28.35 -14.51 -0.04
C ASP A 202 27.72 -14.47 1.37
N CYS A 203 27.39 -13.27 1.85
CA CYS A 203 26.68 -13.07 3.13
C CYS A 203 25.15 -13.30 3.02
N GLY A 204 24.62 -13.59 1.83
CA GLY A 204 23.18 -13.76 1.59
C GLY A 204 22.37 -12.46 1.56
N ILE A 205 23.01 -11.30 1.68
CA ILE A 205 22.35 -9.98 1.65
C ILE A 205 21.90 -9.65 0.23
N LEU A 206 22.74 -9.93 -0.76
CA LEU A 206 22.42 -9.75 -2.17
C LEU A 206 22.22 -11.09 -2.87
N ALA A 207 21.35 -11.12 -3.87
CA ALA A 207 21.22 -12.25 -4.78
C ALA A 207 21.16 -11.75 -6.22
N GLU A 208 22.02 -12.26 -7.08
CA GLU A 208 21.91 -12.12 -8.53
C GLU A 208 20.57 -12.74 -9.01
N PHE A 209 19.87 -12.08 -9.94
CA PHE A 209 18.60 -12.59 -10.47
C PHE A 209 18.42 -12.44 -12.00
N THR A 210 19.41 -11.91 -12.71
CA THR A 210 19.35 -11.76 -14.17
C THR A 210 19.81 -13.00 -14.91
N GLY A 211 20.65 -13.85 -14.30
CA GLY A 211 21.25 -15.01 -14.96
C GLY A 211 22.23 -14.64 -16.09
N GLN A 212 22.66 -13.37 -16.16
CA GLN A 212 23.50 -12.85 -17.24
C GLN A 212 24.97 -12.72 -16.81
N ASN A 213 25.88 -12.82 -17.78
CA ASN A 213 27.32 -12.58 -17.56
C ASN A 213 27.70 -11.09 -17.58
N ARG A 214 26.85 -10.23 -18.17
CA ARG A 214 27.04 -8.78 -18.26
C ARG A 214 25.78 -8.09 -17.76
N ASN A 215 25.90 -6.85 -17.28
CA ASN A 215 24.78 -6.06 -16.75
C ASN A 215 24.02 -6.76 -15.61
N ARG A 216 24.74 -7.57 -14.81
CA ARG A 216 24.19 -8.27 -13.64
C ARG A 216 23.48 -7.29 -12.71
N ARG A 217 22.32 -7.71 -12.21
CA ARG A 217 21.59 -7.00 -11.16
C ARG A 217 21.38 -7.91 -9.97
N PHE A 218 21.44 -7.29 -8.81
CA PHE A 218 21.39 -7.94 -7.52
C PHE A 218 20.22 -7.37 -6.73
N ARG A 219 19.48 -8.24 -6.07
CA ARG A 219 18.33 -7.86 -5.24
C ARG A 219 18.62 -8.13 -3.77
N TYR A 220 18.13 -7.26 -2.90
CA TYR A 220 18.09 -7.47 -1.46
C TYR A 220 16.91 -8.40 -1.13
N ALA A 221 17.11 -9.70 -1.37
CA ALA A 221 16.02 -10.68 -1.45
C ALA A 221 15.23 -10.84 -0.16
N GLU A 222 15.88 -10.75 1.00
CA GLU A 222 15.20 -10.85 2.30
C GLU A 222 14.32 -9.65 2.58
N TYR A 223 14.81 -8.44 2.31
CA TYR A 223 14.01 -7.22 2.48
C TYR A 223 12.79 -7.20 1.57
N ILE A 224 12.93 -7.58 0.30
CA ILE A 224 11.80 -7.66 -0.64
C ILE A 224 10.76 -8.66 -0.14
N ARG A 225 11.18 -9.80 0.43
CA ARG A 225 10.29 -10.82 0.98
C ARG A 225 9.47 -10.34 2.18
N LEU A 226 9.92 -9.30 2.90
CA LEU A 226 9.13 -8.73 4.00
C LEU A 226 7.82 -8.06 3.53
N PHE A 227 7.72 -7.73 2.24
CA PHE A 227 6.52 -7.14 1.62
C PHE A 227 5.67 -8.15 0.86
N ALA A 228 6.12 -9.40 0.75
CA ALA A 228 5.32 -10.46 0.17
C ALA A 228 4.35 -11.01 1.22
N ASP A 229 3.18 -11.45 0.78
CA ASP A 229 2.26 -12.18 1.65
C ASP A 229 3.00 -13.41 2.22
N PRO A 230 2.84 -13.73 3.52
CA PRO A 230 3.28 -15.02 4.01
C PRO A 230 2.62 -16.08 3.12
N ALA A 231 3.42 -17.02 2.60
CA ALA A 231 2.85 -18.18 1.93
C ALA A 231 1.81 -18.79 2.88
N PRO A 232 0.62 -19.19 2.38
CA PRO A 232 -0.32 -19.89 3.23
C PRO A 232 0.41 -21.07 3.87
N GLU A 233 0.34 -21.17 5.20
CA GLU A 233 0.80 -22.37 5.89
C GLU A 233 0.08 -23.55 5.23
N LEU A 234 0.86 -24.43 4.59
CA LEU A 234 0.34 -25.71 4.14
C LEU A 234 -0.18 -26.41 5.40
N PRO A 235 -1.44 -26.83 5.44
CA PRO A 235 -1.92 -27.60 6.57
C PRO A 235 -1.08 -28.88 6.71
N ASP A 236 -0.67 -29.17 7.94
CA ASP A 236 -0.01 -30.43 8.33
C ASP A 236 -0.81 -31.67 7.89
#